data_AF-A0A377U0K0-F1
#
_entry.id   AF-A0A377U0K0-F1
#
_cell.length_a   1.000
_cell.length_b   1.000
_cell.length_c   1.000
_cell.angle_alpha   90.00
_cell.angle_beta   90.00
_cell.angle_gamma   90.00
#
_symmetry.space_group_name_H-M   'P 1'
#
loop_
_entity.id
_entity.type
_entity.pdbx_description
1 polymer ?
#
loop_
_entity_poly.entity_id
_entity_poly.type
_entity_poly.pdbx_seq_one_letter_code
_entity_poly.pdbx_strand_id
1 'polypeptide(L)'
;MQNRRLQYDAYHDSLTGMPNRLSFWQRLQEIVNQVRPYKGCAVVMLFDLDSFKDVNDTLGHDAGDKLLQDLASRLSFFPQNLRDAVSPWR
;
A
#
# COMPACT_ATOMS: atom_id res chain seq x y z
N MET A 1 -23.31 -7.61 8.41
CA MET A 1 -22.17 -6.73 8.73
C MET A 1 -20.83 -7.48 8.79
N GLN A 2 -20.76 -8.69 9.35
CA GLN A 2 -19.53 -9.50 9.41
C GLN A 2 -18.86 -9.77 8.04
N ASN A 3 -19.64 -9.99 6.99
CA ASN A 3 -19.12 -10.27 5.64
C ASN A 3 -18.33 -9.08 5.04
N ARG A 4 -18.78 -7.83 5.26
CA ARG A 4 -18.11 -6.64 4.70
C ARG A 4 -16.73 -6.39 5.31
N ARG A 5 -16.55 -6.67 6.61
CA ARG A 5 -15.26 -6.50 7.28
C ARG A 5 -14.28 -7.58 6.84
N LEU A 6 -14.72 -8.84 6.78
CA LEU A 6 -13.91 -9.93 6.24
C LEU A 6 -13.48 -9.67 4.80
N GLN A 7 -14.38 -9.14 3.97
CA GLN A 7 -14.04 -8.72 2.62
C GLN A 7 -13.03 -7.58 2.61
N TYR A 8 -13.22 -6.55 3.44
CA TYR A 8 -12.27 -5.44 3.53
C TYR A 8 -10.87 -5.92 3.94
N ASP A 9 -10.79 -6.71 5.01
CA ASP A 9 -9.54 -7.23 5.59
C ASP A 9 -8.82 -8.19 4.62
N ALA A 10 -9.54 -8.87 3.73
CA ALA A 10 -8.93 -9.70 2.68
C ALA A 10 -8.14 -8.89 1.64
N TYR A 11 -8.45 -7.61 1.47
CA TYR A 11 -7.87 -6.75 0.43
C TYR A 11 -7.10 -5.53 0.97
N HIS A 12 -7.12 -5.29 2.28
CA HIS A 12 -6.46 -4.14 2.90
C HIS A 12 -5.50 -4.53 4.02
N ASP A 13 -4.43 -3.77 4.16
CA ASP A 13 -3.48 -3.85 5.27
C ASP A 13 -4.15 -3.31 6.54
N SER A 14 -4.09 -4.08 7.62
CA SER A 14 -4.85 -3.81 8.84
C SER A 14 -4.38 -2.58 9.61
N LEU A 15 -3.10 -2.21 9.49
CA LEU A 15 -2.53 -1.06 10.20
C LEU A 15 -2.76 0.26 9.45
N THR A 16 -2.55 0.27 8.14
CA THR A 16 -2.59 1.49 7.31
C THR A 16 -3.91 1.70 6.59
N GLY A 17 -4.71 0.64 6.43
CA GLY A 17 -5.93 0.66 5.62
C GLY A 17 -5.67 0.74 4.11
N MET A 18 -4.41 0.71 3.66
CA MET A 18 -4.07 0.69 2.23
C MET A 18 -4.36 -0.68 1.61
N PRO A 19 -4.46 -0.80 0.28
CA PRO A 19 -4.44 -2.09 -0.38
C PRO A 19 -3.30 -2.97 0.11
N ASN A 20 -3.57 -4.24 0.39
CA ASN A 20 -2.54 -5.20 0.77
C ASN A 20 -1.81 -5.75 -0.46
N ARG A 21 -0.80 -6.60 -0.22
CA ARG A 21 0.02 -7.19 -1.27
C ARG A 21 -0.79 -7.96 -2.32
N LEU A 22 -1.87 -8.62 -1.92
CA LEU A 22 -2.76 -9.32 -2.85
C LEU A 22 -3.43 -8.33 -3.82
N SER A 23 -4.01 -7.27 -3.29
CA SER A 23 -4.65 -6.21 -4.07
C SER A 23 -3.66 -5.53 -5.02
N PHE A 24 -2.42 -5.26 -4.56
CA PHE A 24 -1.36 -4.73 -5.40
C PHE A 24 -1.08 -5.59 -6.63
N TRP A 25 -0.90 -6.90 -6.44
CA TRP A 25 -0.61 -7.81 -7.55
C TRP A 25 -1.76 -7.91 -8.54
N GLN A 26 -3.00 -7.98 -8.04
CA GLN A 26 -4.19 -7.96 -8.90
C GLN A 26 -4.22 -6.69 -9.74
N ARG A 27 -3.98 -5.54 -9.11
CA ARG A 27 -3.99 -4.24 -9.79
C ARG A 27 -2.84 -4.09 -10.79
N LEU A 28 -1.64 -4.56 -10.45
CA LEU A 28 -0.49 -4.55 -11.35
C LEU A 28 -0.77 -5.41 -12.59
N GLN A 29 -1.37 -6.59 -12.42
CA GLN A 29 -1.73 -7.47 -13.53
C GLN A 29 -2.76 -6.79 -14.46
N GLU A 30 -3.75 -6.09 -13.91
CA GLU A 30 -4.70 -5.28 -14.70
C GLU A 30 -3.97 -4.21 -15.52
N ILE A 31 -3.08 -3.44 -14.89
CA ILE A 31 -2.33 -2.37 -15.56
C ILE A 31 -1.47 -2.93 -16.70
N VAL A 32 -0.74 -4.03 -16.46
CA VAL A 32 0.08 -4.70 -17.48
C VAL A 32 -0.78 -5.17 -18.66
N ASN A 33 -1.94 -5.77 -18.40
CA ASN A 33 -2.86 -6.22 -19.43
C ASN A 33 -3.46 -5.06 -20.25
N GLN A 34 -3.65 -3.90 -19.63
CA GLN A 34 -4.16 -2.69 -20.30
C GLN A 34 -3.11 -2.05 -21.23
N VAL A 35 -1.84 -1.99 -20.81
CA VAL A 35 -0.80 -1.30 -21.59
C VAL A 35 -0.18 -2.17 -22.68
N ARG A 36 -0.18 -3.49 -22.51
CA ARG A 36 0.45 -4.46 -23.43
C ARG A 36 -0.04 -4.35 -24.88
N PRO A 37 -1.35 -4.20 -25.19
CA PRO A 37 -1.82 -4.10 -26.58
C PRO A 37 -1.35 -2.82 -27.30
N TYR A 38 -1.07 -1.76 -26.56
CA TYR A 38 -0.75 -0.44 -27.10
C TYR A 38 0.75 -0.11 -27.09
N LYS A 39 1.61 -1.12 -26.81
CA LYS A 39 3.05 -0.93 -26.58
C LYS A 39 3.35 0.13 -25.51
N GLY A 40 2.44 0.26 -24.53
CA GLY A 40 2.64 1.13 -23.38
C GLY A 40 3.59 0.50 -22.35
N CYS A 41 3.89 1.25 -21.29
CA CYS A 41 4.72 0.77 -20.18
C CYS A 41 3.97 0.92 -18.85
N ALA A 42 4.31 0.05 -17.90
CA ALA A 42 3.95 0.17 -16.50
C ALA A 42 5.22 0.43 -15.69
N VAL A 43 5.14 1.27 -14.67
CA VAL A 43 6.25 1.60 -13.77
C VAL A 43 5.87 1.14 -12.36
N VAL A 44 6.78 0.44 -11.70
CA VAL A 44 6.65 0.08 -10.28
C VAL A 44 7.71 0.86 -9.51
N MET A 45 7.28 1.53 -8.45
CA MET A 45 8.16 2.23 -7.52
C MET A 45 8.18 1.46 -6.20
N LEU A 46 9.38 1.17 -5.72
CA LEU A 46 9.61 0.67 -4.37
C LEU A 46 10.48 1.69 -3.65
N PHE A 47 10.11 1.99 -2.41
CA PHE A 47 10.87 2.85 -1.52
C PHE A 47 10.77 2.31 -0.10
N ASP A 48 11.72 2.67 0.74
CA ASP A 48 11.77 2.28 2.14
C ASP A 48 11.88 3.54 3.03
N LEU A 49 11.59 3.38 4.32
CA LEU A 49 11.76 4.45 5.31
C LEU A 49 13.15 4.35 5.93
N ASP A 50 14.01 5.33 5.62
CA ASP A 50 15.34 5.43 6.22
C ASP A 50 15.25 5.48 7.75
N SER A 51 16.11 4.70 8.42
CA SER A 51 16.23 4.66 9.89
C SER A 51 14.90 4.33 10.62
N PHE A 52 13.96 3.63 9.97
CA PHE A 52 12.70 3.23 10.61
C PHE A 52 12.91 2.37 11.88
N LYS A 53 13.96 1.55 11.90
CA LYS A 53 14.34 0.79 13.09
C LYS A 53 14.68 1.69 14.27
N ASP A 54 15.40 2.79 14.05
CA ASP A 54 15.80 3.71 15.10
C ASP A 54 14.58 4.40 15.74
N VAL A 55 13.53 4.67 14.94
CA VAL A 55 12.24 5.16 15.45
C VAL A 55 11.63 4.15 16.40
N ASN A 56 11.57 2.87 16.01
CA ASN A 56 11.04 1.82 16.89
C ASN A 56 11.89 1.64 18.16
N ASP A 57 13.21 1.62 18.02
CA ASP A 57 14.12 1.37 19.14
C ASP A 57 14.17 2.57 20.12
N THR A 58 13.94 3.80 19.64
CA THR A 58 13.99 5.03 20.46
C THR A 58 12.63 5.43 21.03
N LEU A 59 11.56 5.29 20.24
CA LEU A 59 10.22 5.81 20.56
C LEU A 59 9.16 4.71 20.76
N GLY A 60 9.53 3.44 20.54
CA GLY A 60 8.65 2.29 20.66
C GLY A 60 7.87 1.96 19.38
N HIS A 61 7.34 0.73 19.33
CA HIS A 61 6.59 0.22 18.17
C HIS A 61 5.33 1.03 17.85
N ASP A 62 4.62 1.54 18.87
CA ASP A 62 3.44 2.38 18.66
C ASP A 62 3.77 3.66 17.86
N ALA A 63 4.97 4.22 18.07
CA ALA A 63 5.44 5.37 17.31
C ALA A 63 5.79 4.99 15.86
N GLY A 64 6.39 3.82 15.64
CA GLY A 64 6.62 3.28 14.30
C GLY A 64 5.31 3.01 13.55
N ASP A 65 4.32 2.43 14.22
CA ASP A 65 3.00 2.18 13.66
C ASP A 65 2.30 3.49 13.27
N LYS A 66 2.40 4.50 14.14
CA LYS A 66 1.88 5.83 13.85
C LYS A 66 2.57 6.49 12.65
N LEU A 67 3.89 6.34 12.54
CA LEU A 67 4.67 6.82 11.39
C LEU A 67 4.20 6.16 10.09
N LEU A 68 3.95 4.84 10.09
CA LEU A 68 3.43 4.13 8.92
C LEU A 68 2.02 4.58 8.54
N GLN A 69 1.15 4.82 9.52
CA GLN A 69 -0.19 5.37 9.28
C GLN A 69 -0.13 6.78 8.69
N ASP A 70 0.77 7.63 9.19
CA ASP A 70 0.94 8.99 8.68
C ASP A 70 1.54 8.99 7.26
N LEU A 71 2.48 8.07 6.96
CA LEU A 71 2.98 7.85 5.61
C LEU A 71 1.84 7.45 4.66
N ALA A 72 1.02 6.46 5.04
CA ALA A 72 -0.13 6.02 4.26
C ALA A 72 -1.11 7.17 3.99
N SER A 73 -1.37 8.00 5.00
CA SER A 73 -2.19 9.21 4.85
C SER A 73 -1.58 10.21 3.88
N ARG A 74 -0.26 10.44 3.91
CA ARG A 74 0.42 11.34 2.96
C ARG A 74 0.36 10.83 1.52
N LEU A 75 0.48 9.51 1.33
CA LEU A 75 0.35 8.88 0.01
C LEU A 75 -1.07 8.96 -0.55
N SER A 76 -2.07 9.29 0.27
CA SER A 76 -3.41 9.59 -0.21
C SER A 76 -3.48 10.84 -1.08
N PHE A 77 -2.42 11.62 -1.32
CA PHE A 77 -2.50 12.68 -2.32
C PHE A 77 -2.65 12.15 -3.76
N PHE A 78 -2.20 10.91 -4.03
CA PHE A 78 -2.26 10.31 -5.36
C PHE A 78 -3.71 10.17 -5.86
N PRO A 79 -3.97 10.19 -7.18
CA PRO A 79 -5.31 9.93 -7.70
C PRO A 79 -5.73 8.48 -7.40
N GLN A 80 -7.04 8.23 -7.31
CA GLN A 80 -7.60 6.96 -6.82
C GLN A 80 -7.02 5.74 -7.54
N ASN A 81 -6.90 5.81 -8.87
CA ASN A 81 -6.36 4.72 -9.69
C ASN A 81 -4.94 4.30 -9.31
N LEU A 82 -4.15 5.23 -8.76
CA LEU A 82 -2.80 4.99 -8.27
C LEU A 82 -2.83 4.57 -6.80
N ARG A 83 -3.70 5.15 -5.95
CA ARG A 83 -3.86 4.72 -4.54
C ARG A 83 -4.21 3.23 -4.42
N ASP A 84 -5.07 2.73 -5.30
CA ASP A 84 -5.47 1.31 -5.36
C ASP A 84 -4.29 0.38 -5.70
N ALA A 85 -3.18 0.94 -6.20
CA ALA A 85 -1.95 0.25 -6.55
C ALA A 85 -0.78 0.58 -5.59
N VAL A 86 -1.03 1.23 -4.45
CA VAL A 86 -0.01 1.43 -3.41
C VAL A 86 -0.25 0.46 -2.27
N SER A 87 0.79 -0.25 -1.85
CA SER A 87 0.70 -1.26 -0.79
C SER A 87 1.94 -1.28 0.09
N PRO A 88 1.80 -1.33 1.43
CA PRO A 88 2.90 -1.66 2.33
C PRO A 88 3.48 -3.05 2.02
N TRP A 89 4.80 -3.16 2.00
CA TRP A 89 5.50 -4.40 1.64
C TRP A 89 6.01 -5.19 2.87
N ARG A 90 5.09 -5.50 3.79
CA ARG A 90 5.35 -6.29 4.99
C ARG A 90 4.71 -7.67 4.93
#